data_AF-A0A970IHW3-F1
#
_entry.id   AF-A0A970IHW3-F1
#
_cell.length_a   1.000
_cell.length_b   1.000
_cell.length_c   1.000
_cell.angle_alpha   90.00
_cell.angle_beta   90.00
_cell.angle_gamma   90.00
#
_symmetry.space_group_name_H-M   'P 1'
#
loop_
_entity.id
_entity.type
_entity.pdbx_description
1 polymer ?
#
loop_
_entity_poly.entity_id
_entity_poly.type
_entity_poly.pdbx_seq_one_letter_code
_entity_poly.pdbx_strand_id
1 'polypeptide(L)'
;MLINKPTLQRWRNQVVGLDTKVPLGNGMMATAINFDNAATTPPFKAVINSICSFAPWYSSIHRGAGYKSQLSSHIYEMARYKIASFVKASP
;
A
#
# COMPACT_ATOMS: atom_id res chain seq x y z
N MET A 1 -8.75 -21.21 16.80
CA MET A 1 -7.64 -21.09 17.78
C MET A 1 -6.33 -20.53 17.18
N LEU A 2 -6.37 -19.75 16.08
CA LEU A 2 -5.16 -19.16 15.45
C LEU A 2 -5.08 -17.62 15.56
N ILE A 3 -6.15 -16.95 16.01
CA ILE A 3 -6.27 -15.48 15.97
C ILE A 3 -5.53 -14.81 17.14
N ASN A 4 -5.24 -15.55 18.22
CA ASN A 4 -4.64 -15.00 19.44
C ASN A 4 -3.10 -14.99 19.47
N LYS A 5 -2.42 -15.21 18.33
CA LYS A 5 -0.95 -15.04 18.28
C LYS A 5 -0.63 -13.54 18.14
N PRO A 6 0.10 -12.91 19.09
CA PRO A 6 0.35 -11.46 19.07
C PRO A 6 0.98 -10.95 17.76
N THR A 7 1.82 -11.76 17.13
CA THR A 7 2.44 -11.46 15.84
C THR A 7 1.43 -11.40 14.69
N LEU A 8 0.45 -12.31 14.66
CA LEU A 8 -0.60 -12.28 13.65
C LEU A 8 -1.50 -11.06 13.83
N GLN A 9 -1.84 -10.71 15.07
CA GLN A 9 -2.64 -9.51 15.34
C GLN A 9 -1.91 -8.23 14.90
N ARG A 10 -0.60 -8.14 15.12
CA ARG A 10 0.22 -7.02 14.64
C ARG A 10 0.12 -6.84 13.13
N TRP A 11 0.25 -7.91 12.34
CA TRP A 11 0.21 -7.84 10.87
C TRP A 11 -1.19 -7.57 10.34
N ARG A 12 -2.23 -8.20 10.92
CA ARG A 12 -3.63 -7.89 10.60
C ARG A 12 -3.87 -6.39 10.75
N ASN A 13 -3.45 -5.80 11.87
CA ASN A 13 -3.64 -4.37 12.11
C ASN A 13 -2.94 -3.45 11.08
N GLN A 14 -2.05 -3.95 10.22
CA GLN A 14 -1.42 -3.17 9.15
C GLN A 14 -2.23 -3.13 7.85
N VAL A 15 -3.18 -4.02 7.63
CA VAL A 15 -3.94 -4.09 6.39
C VAL A 15 -5.10 -3.10 6.43
N VAL A 16 -5.29 -2.35 5.35
CA VAL A 16 -6.42 -1.41 5.21
C VAL A 16 -7.69 -2.18 4.89
N GLY A 17 -8.80 -1.81 5.55
CA GLY A 17 -10.13 -2.32 5.23
C GLY A 17 -10.42 -3.76 5.65
N LEU A 18 -9.58 -4.38 6.50
CA LEU A 18 -9.79 -5.74 6.98
C LEU A 18 -11.14 -5.95 7.68
N ASP A 19 -11.59 -4.95 8.43
CA ASP A 19 -12.84 -5.01 9.20
C ASP A 19 -14.01 -4.33 8.47
N THR A 20 -13.80 -3.94 7.20
CA THR A 20 -14.85 -3.34 6.37
C THR A 20 -15.99 -4.32 6.19
N LYS A 21 -17.19 -3.88 6.53
CA LYS A 21 -18.41 -4.66 6.35
C LYS A 21 -18.95 -4.49 4.94
N VAL A 22 -19.42 -5.59 4.37
CA VAL A 22 -20.11 -5.65 3.08
C VAL A 22 -21.56 -6.09 3.28
N PRO A 23 -22.50 -5.63 2.44
CA PRO A 23 -23.89 -6.07 2.51
C PRO A 23 -24.01 -7.52 2.06
N LEU A 24 -24.91 -8.25 2.71
CA LEU A 24 -25.34 -9.59 2.37
C LEU A 24 -26.70 -9.54 1.67
N GLY A 25 -27.05 -10.60 0.94
CA GLY A 25 -28.33 -10.68 0.21
C GLY A 25 -29.59 -10.58 1.09
N ASN A 26 -29.46 -10.76 2.41
CA ASN A 26 -30.53 -10.60 3.38
C ASN A 26 -30.55 -9.21 4.05
N GLY A 27 -29.82 -8.24 3.53
CA GLY A 27 -29.73 -6.87 4.07
C GLY A 27 -28.84 -6.72 5.31
N MET A 28 -28.25 -7.80 5.82
CA MET A 28 -27.29 -7.71 6.92
C MET A 28 -25.91 -7.25 6.42
N MET A 29 -25.08 -6.75 7.34
CA MET A 29 -23.69 -6.36 7.06
C MET A 29 -22.73 -7.32 7.76
N ALA A 30 -21.75 -7.86 7.04
CA ALA A 30 -20.73 -8.75 7.60
C ALA A 30 -19.32 -8.35 7.16
N THR A 31 -18.32 -8.61 8.01
CA THR A 31 -16.91 -8.39 7.64
C THR A 31 -16.52 -9.34 6.51
N ALA A 32 -16.01 -8.79 5.41
CA ALA A 32 -15.59 -9.59 4.28
C ALA A 32 -14.35 -10.43 4.63
N ILE A 33 -14.32 -11.68 4.18
CA ILE A 33 -13.16 -12.56 4.28
C ILE A 33 -12.56 -12.68 2.89
N ASN A 34 -11.39 -12.06 2.67
CA ASN A 34 -10.73 -12.09 1.37
C ASN A 34 -9.96 -13.41 1.17
N PHE A 35 -10.53 -14.32 0.38
CA PHE A 35 -9.86 -15.53 -0.11
C PHE A 35 -9.35 -15.40 -1.55
N ASP A 36 -9.26 -14.19 -2.08
CA ASP A 36 -8.83 -13.90 -3.46
C ASP A 36 -7.57 -13.02 -3.52
N ASN A 37 -6.63 -13.24 -2.59
CA ASN A 37 -5.38 -12.48 -2.54
C ASN A 37 -4.45 -12.72 -3.74
N ALA A 38 -4.68 -13.80 -4.50
CA ALA A 38 -3.92 -14.10 -5.71
C ALA A 38 -4.29 -13.15 -6.86
N ALA A 39 -5.54 -12.67 -6.92
CA ALA A 39 -5.98 -11.67 -7.90
C ALA A 39 -5.51 -10.27 -7.50
N THR A 40 -5.72 -9.88 -6.24
CA THR A 40 -5.22 -8.61 -5.69
C THR A 40 -5.14 -8.63 -4.16
N THR A 41 -4.17 -7.89 -3.61
CA THR A 41 -3.98 -7.78 -2.17
C THR A 41 -4.47 -6.44 -1.64
N PRO A 42 -5.15 -6.38 -0.48
CA PRO A 42 -5.45 -5.11 0.18
C PRO A 42 -4.13 -4.40 0.56
N PRO A 43 -4.08 -3.06 0.43
CA PRO A 43 -2.85 -2.32 0.73
C PRO A 43 -2.57 -2.30 2.23
N PHE A 44 -1.29 -2.16 2.58
CA PHE A 44 -0.90 -1.83 3.96
C PHE A 44 -1.13 -0.34 4.24
N LYS A 45 -1.42 -0.03 5.51
CA LYS A 45 -1.58 1.34 6.04
C LYS A 45 -0.35 2.20 5.74
N ALA A 46 0.85 1.63 5.85
CA ALA A 46 2.08 2.33 5.52
C ALA A 46 2.12 2.83 4.06
N VAL A 47 1.62 2.02 3.11
CA VAL A 47 1.58 2.41 1.69
C VAL A 47 0.60 3.56 1.48
N ILE A 48 -0.61 3.46 2.02
CA ILE A 48 -1.61 4.53 1.91
C ILE A 48 -1.11 5.83 2.56
N ASN A 49 -0.53 5.73 3.76
CA ASN A 49 0.04 6.88 4.44
C ASN A 49 1.16 7.53 3.62
N SER A 50 2.07 6.76 3.03
CA SER A 50 3.12 7.30 2.17
C SER A 50 2.56 8.03 0.94
N ILE A 51 1.52 7.49 0.30
CA ILE A 51 0.86 8.13 -0.84
C ILE A 51 0.22 9.45 -0.40
N CYS A 52 -0.59 9.44 0.67
CA CYS A 52 -1.27 10.63 1.16
C CYS A 52 -0.29 11.71 1.64
N SER A 53 0.78 11.33 2.35
CA SER A 53 1.82 12.27 2.78
C SER A 53 2.61 12.86 1.63
N PHE A 54 2.80 12.11 0.54
CA PHE A 54 3.50 12.60 -0.64
C PHE A 54 2.62 13.47 -1.55
N ALA A 55 1.30 13.29 -1.52
CA ALA A 55 0.37 13.97 -2.43
C ALA A 55 0.56 15.50 -2.57
N PRO A 56 0.84 16.28 -1.50
CA PRO A 56 1.10 17.73 -1.63
C PRO A 56 2.35 18.08 -2.45
N TRP A 57 3.29 17.15 -2.60
CA TRP A 57 4.55 17.29 -3.33
C TRP A 57 4.49 16.76 -4.76
N TYR A 58 3.39 16.11 -5.14
CA TYR A 58 3.22 15.48 -6.45
C TYR A 58 3.45 16.47 -7.58
N SER A 59 4.33 16.11 -8.52
CA SER A 59 4.67 16.91 -9.69
C SER A 59 5.21 16.04 -10.81
N SER A 60 5.51 16.65 -11.96
CA SER A 60 6.11 15.95 -13.10
C SER A 60 7.49 15.38 -12.75
N ILE A 61 7.88 14.29 -13.41
CA ILE A 61 9.21 13.67 -13.28
C ILE A 61 10.11 14.04 -14.47
N HIS A 62 11.41 14.13 -14.20
CA HIS A 62 12.55 14.40 -15.10
C HIS A 62 12.57 15.75 -15.83
N ARG A 63 11.49 16.13 -16.51
CA ARG A 63 11.49 17.29 -17.44
C ARG A 63 11.09 18.61 -16.78
N GLY A 64 10.79 18.62 -15.47
CA GLY A 64 10.47 19.85 -14.75
C GLY A 64 11.68 20.41 -14.00
N ALA A 65 11.87 21.73 -14.09
CA ALA A 65 12.95 22.43 -13.41
C ALA A 65 12.61 22.87 -11.97
N GLY A 66 11.33 22.82 -11.57
CA GLY A 66 10.86 23.26 -10.26
C GLY A 66 11.16 22.26 -9.14
N TYR A 67 11.26 22.75 -7.90
CA TYR A 67 11.65 21.95 -6.72
C TYR A 67 10.81 20.66 -6.55
N LYS A 68 9.47 20.77 -6.65
CA LYS A 68 8.59 19.59 -6.54
C LYS A 68 8.84 18.55 -7.63
N SER A 69 9.21 18.99 -8.84
CA SER A 69 9.52 18.10 -9.95
C SER A 69 10.85 17.36 -9.72
N GLN A 70 11.87 18.07 -9.24
CA GLN A 70 13.15 17.45 -8.85
C GLN A 70 12.96 16.43 -7.72
N LEU A 71 12.18 16.78 -6.68
CA LEU A 71 11.87 15.86 -5.58
C LEU A 71 11.09 14.62 -6.06
N SER A 72 10.07 14.82 -6.91
CA SER A 72 9.29 13.72 -7.48
C SER A 72 10.15 12.77 -8.32
N SER A 73 11.08 13.33 -9.11
CA SER A 73 12.03 12.56 -9.92
C SER A 73 12.97 11.73 -9.03
N HIS A 74 13.50 12.33 -7.97
CA HIS A 74 14.38 11.66 -7.02
C HIS A 74 13.68 10.48 -6.33
N ILE A 75 12.46 10.68 -5.83
CA ILE A 75 11.68 9.63 -5.17
C ILE A 75 11.32 8.50 -6.15
N TYR A 76 10.99 8.85 -7.40
CA TYR A 76 10.71 7.88 -8.46
C TYR A 76 11.91 6.98 -8.74
N GLU A 77 13.10 7.55 -8.97
CA GLU A 77 14.32 6.76 -9.19
C GLU A 77 14.70 5.94 -7.96
N MET A 78 14.47 6.47 -6.76
CA MET A 78 14.68 5.71 -5.53
C MET A 78 13.73 4.52 -5.39
N ALA A 79 12.49 4.63 -5.86
CA ALA A 79 11.57 3.50 -5.93
C ALA A 79 12.07 2.44 -6.92
N ARG A 80 12.56 2.84 -8.11
CA ARG A 80 13.15 1.91 -9.09
C ARG A 80 14.34 1.16 -8.51
N TYR A 81 15.26 1.86 -7.84
CA TYR A 81 16.41 1.23 -7.17
C TYR A 81 15.98 0.23 -6.09
N LYS A 82 15.00 0.58 -5.25
CA LYS A 82 14.47 -0.32 -4.21
C LYS A 82 13.87 -1.60 -4.81
N ILE A 83 13.10 -1.46 -5.89
CA ILE A 83 12.51 -2.62 -6.60
C ILE A 83 13.62 -3.49 -7.19
N ALA A 84 14.59 -2.88 -7.89
CA ALA A 84 15.72 -3.61 -8.47
C ALA A 84 16.50 -4.39 -7.39
N SER A 85 16.79 -3.76 -6.26
CA SER A 85 17.44 -4.40 -5.10
C SER A 85 16.61 -5.55 -4.53
N PHE A 86 15.29 -5.38 -4.39
CA PHE A 86 14.38 -6.42 -3.88
C PHE A 86 14.39 -7.68 -4.76
N VAL A 87 14.39 -7.51 -6.09
CA VAL A 87 14.44 -8.63 -7.04
C VAL A 87 15.87 -9.05 -7.42
N LYS A 88 16.89 -8.42 -6.82
CA LYS A 88 18.32 -8.64 -7.11
C LYS A 88 18.68 -8.42 -8.59
N ALA A 89 18.03 -7.48 -9.25
CA ALA A 89 18.40 -7.04 -10.59
C ALA A 89 19.71 -6.24 -10.55
N SER A 90 20.48 -6.30 -11.64
CA SER A 90 21.63 -5.42 -11.82
C SER A 90 21.17 -3.97 -12.06
N PRO A 91 21.98 -2.97 -11.68
CA PRO A 91 21.70 -1.55 -11.93
C PRO A 91 21.44 -1.23 -13.40
#